data_AF-A0A9R0SXI2-F1
#
_entry.id   AF-A0A9R0SXI2-F1
#
_cell.length_a   1.000
_cell.length_b   1.000
_cell.length_c   1.000
_cell.angle_alpha   90.00
_cell.angle_beta   90.00
_cell.angle_gamma   90.00
#
_symmetry.space_group_name_H-M   'P 1'
#
loop_
_entity.id
_entity.type
_entity.pdbx_description
1 polymer ?
#
loop_
_entity_poly.entity_id
_entity_poly.type
_entity_poly.pdbx_seq_one_letter_code
_entity_poly.pdbx_strand_id
1 'polypeptide(L)'
;MSTNGSSPRVRDTESSLEKVKRQLSTGSGRYLLQGPLLKRSETLRKWNERWIILDPTSGKMEYKLRRNETAVKGTIIFDASSTITLSPVNFQGMPKYDGCCFYIGTPQKKDYFLCAETPGAAKAWVSTLHATQLVLQAHKEAVNSLAGNGSPSTLGTVATAVANANATALEAMKEIDAALKVSMRAALGLGTNNSNVGQLDDLTIMKETLRVKDEELQHLAKDIRARDATIQEIAEKLTETAEAAEAAASAAHTIDEQRRLLCSEIERLKKAMETQMEQSMLKLRQSEEKVISLSKENDQLMKERDAAFQEAYMWRTELGKAREQAVIQEAAIARAEEKVRVSEADATVRIKEAAEKLHAAEKEKEELLALIGVLQSQVQREQSSTKQVCEERSESCSGADNSPPLTKHVDASDDDVDKACVSDSRSVVVSSESTEVQLAVDGVDIRPIGDPEWGSFQQPEALIADVREVSPEAEGSSLDIPVVNPAPANDHMQGGATHP
;
A
#
# COMPACT_ATOMS: atom_id res chain seq x y z
N MET A 1 3.19 -45.51 5.13
CA MET A 1 1.92 -45.20 5.83
C MET A 1 1.43 -43.86 5.31
N SER A 2 0.15 -43.71 4.98
CA SER A 2 -0.36 -42.50 4.31
C SER A 2 -1.02 -41.56 5.31
N THR A 3 -0.40 -40.41 5.58
CA THR A 3 -0.91 -39.40 6.52
C THR A 3 -1.69 -38.31 5.77
N ASN A 4 -3.01 -38.25 5.98
CA ASN A 4 -3.88 -37.27 5.32
C ASN A 4 -3.60 -35.84 5.79
N GLY A 5 -2.95 -35.04 4.92
CA GLY A 5 -2.77 -33.61 5.12
C GLY A 5 -4.05 -32.80 4.88
N SER A 6 -5.00 -32.82 5.82
CA SER A 6 -6.18 -31.93 5.77
C SER A 6 -5.74 -30.48 5.99
N SER A 7 -5.89 -29.61 4.99
CA SER A 7 -5.55 -28.19 5.10
C SER A 7 -6.30 -27.51 6.25
N PRO A 8 -5.63 -26.71 7.10
CA PRO A 8 -6.27 -26.11 8.30
C PRO A 8 -7.51 -25.28 7.94
N ARG A 9 -7.45 -24.53 6.82
CA ARG A 9 -8.56 -23.71 6.31
C ARG A 9 -9.88 -24.47 6.16
N VAL A 10 -9.85 -25.77 5.85
CA VAL A 10 -11.07 -26.60 5.70
C VAL A 10 -11.67 -26.95 7.06
N ARG A 11 -10.82 -27.24 8.06
CA ARG A 11 -11.26 -27.56 9.42
C ARG A 11 -11.83 -26.31 10.12
N ASP A 12 -11.27 -25.14 9.82
CA ASP A 12 -11.74 -23.86 10.38
C ASP A 12 -13.06 -23.39 9.73
N THR A 13 -13.28 -23.62 8.43
CA THR A 13 -14.59 -23.34 7.80
C THR A 13 -15.66 -24.33 8.26
N GLU A 14 -15.34 -25.62 8.44
CA GLU A 14 -16.26 -26.61 9.00
C GLU A 14 -16.62 -26.28 10.47
N SER A 15 -15.62 -25.95 11.29
CA SER A 15 -15.82 -25.46 12.67
C SER A 15 -16.67 -24.19 12.73
N SER A 16 -16.48 -23.26 11.79
CA SER A 16 -17.27 -22.03 11.70
C SER A 16 -18.70 -22.29 11.24
N LEU A 17 -18.90 -23.19 10.28
CA LEU A 17 -20.21 -23.63 9.81
C LEU A 17 -21.00 -24.33 10.94
N GLU A 18 -20.35 -25.17 11.75
CA GLU A 18 -20.98 -25.78 12.93
C GLU A 18 -21.29 -24.77 14.04
N LYS A 19 -20.43 -23.75 14.25
CA LYS A 19 -20.74 -22.64 15.17
C LYS A 19 -21.96 -21.84 14.71
N VAL A 20 -22.04 -21.51 13.42
CA VAL A 20 -23.19 -20.82 12.81
C VAL A 20 -24.46 -21.68 12.92
N LYS A 21 -24.40 -22.97 12.54
CA LYS A 21 -25.51 -23.92 12.73
C LYS A 21 -25.98 -23.99 14.19
N ARG A 22 -25.06 -23.99 15.16
CA ARG A 22 -25.39 -24.01 16.60
C ARG A 22 -26.03 -22.72 17.07
N GLN A 23 -25.49 -21.55 16.70
CA GLN A 23 -26.05 -20.26 17.07
C GLN A 23 -27.47 -20.09 16.51
N LEU A 24 -27.67 -20.42 15.23
CA LEU A 24 -28.98 -20.42 14.58
C LEU A 24 -29.95 -21.46 15.17
N SER A 25 -29.42 -22.61 15.61
CA SER A 25 -30.17 -23.67 16.30
C SER A 25 -30.66 -23.31 17.71
N THR A 26 -30.16 -22.22 18.29
CA THR A 26 -30.38 -21.83 19.70
C THR A 26 -31.41 -20.70 19.84
N GLY A 27 -31.96 -20.18 18.73
CA GLY A 27 -33.11 -19.27 18.75
C GLY A 27 -34.35 -19.93 19.37
N SER A 28 -35.06 -19.19 20.23
CA SER A 28 -36.23 -19.70 20.96
C SER A 28 -37.40 -20.02 20.03
N GLY A 29 -38.05 -21.17 20.26
CA GLY A 29 -39.29 -21.58 19.57
C GLY A 29 -39.10 -22.13 18.15
N ARG A 30 -38.82 -23.44 18.03
CA ARG A 30 -38.94 -24.17 16.76
C ARG A 30 -40.39 -24.63 16.56
N TYR A 31 -41.12 -24.01 15.65
CA TYR A 31 -42.51 -24.37 15.35
C TYR A 31 -42.56 -25.29 14.12
N LEU A 32 -42.78 -26.59 14.37
CA LEU A 32 -42.95 -27.58 13.30
C LEU A 32 -44.37 -27.50 12.73
N LEU A 33 -44.51 -27.17 11.44
CA LEU A 33 -45.79 -27.26 10.76
C LEU A 33 -46.11 -28.72 10.47
N GLN A 34 -47.25 -29.22 10.94
CA GLN A 34 -47.64 -30.62 10.77
C GLN A 34 -49.12 -30.79 10.50
N GLY A 35 -49.48 -31.81 9.72
CA GLY A 35 -50.87 -32.11 9.38
C GLY A 35 -51.03 -33.21 8.35
N PRO A 36 -52.27 -33.63 8.07
CA PRO A 36 -52.55 -34.57 6.99
C PRO A 36 -52.47 -33.86 5.63
N LEU A 37 -51.79 -34.47 4.66
CA LEU A 37 -51.90 -34.10 3.24
C LEU A 37 -52.07 -35.36 2.39
N LEU A 38 -52.84 -35.23 1.31
CA LEU A 38 -52.86 -36.22 0.25
C LEU A 38 -51.62 -36.00 -0.62
N LYS A 39 -50.69 -36.95 -0.61
CA LYS A 39 -49.51 -36.96 -1.49
C LYS A 39 -49.75 -37.86 -2.69
N ARG A 40 -49.49 -37.39 -3.91
CA ARG A 40 -49.50 -38.27 -5.10
C ARG A 40 -48.29 -39.20 -5.07
N SER A 41 -48.51 -40.48 -5.34
CA SER A 41 -47.43 -41.45 -5.59
C SER A 41 -46.79 -41.16 -6.94
N GLU A 42 -45.46 -41.18 -6.99
CA GLU A 42 -44.66 -40.88 -8.18
C GLU A 42 -44.89 -41.92 -9.30
N THR A 43 -44.83 -43.21 -8.96
CA THR A 43 -45.03 -44.33 -9.89
C THR A 43 -46.50 -44.57 -10.23
N LEU A 44 -47.35 -44.85 -9.23
CA LEU A 44 -48.74 -45.28 -9.45
C LEU A 44 -49.72 -44.12 -9.74
N ARG A 45 -49.28 -42.86 -9.68
CA ARG A 45 -50.09 -41.62 -9.76
C ARG A 45 -51.29 -41.54 -8.79
N LYS A 46 -51.45 -42.49 -7.87
CA LYS A 46 -52.52 -42.54 -6.85
C LYS A 46 -52.28 -41.58 -5.70
N TRP A 47 -53.33 -40.94 -5.24
CA TRP A 47 -53.33 -40.12 -4.03
C TRP A 47 -53.28 -40.99 -2.78
N ASN A 48 -52.52 -40.53 -1.78
CA ASN A 48 -52.21 -41.26 -0.55
C ASN A 48 -52.17 -40.26 0.60
N GLU A 49 -53.02 -40.43 1.61
CA GLU A 49 -52.91 -39.66 2.85
C GLU A 49 -51.57 -39.94 3.55
N ARG A 50 -50.90 -38.89 4.00
CA ARG A 50 -49.67 -38.94 4.80
C ARG A 50 -49.72 -37.85 5.87
N TRP A 51 -49.20 -38.16 7.05
CA TRP A 51 -48.90 -37.11 8.03
C TRP A 51 -47.59 -36.45 7.63
N ILE A 52 -47.63 -35.16 7.32
CA ILE A 52 -46.50 -34.35 6.90
C ILE A 52 -45.99 -33.55 8.11
N ILE A 53 -44.67 -33.39 8.20
CA ILE A 53 -43.99 -32.56 9.19
C ILE A 53 -42.96 -31.71 8.43
N LEU A 54 -43.01 -30.40 8.59
CA LEU A 54 -42.05 -29.44 8.03
C LEU A 54 -41.36 -28.71 9.19
N ASP A 55 -40.03 -28.69 9.16
CA ASP A 55 -39.21 -27.75 9.95
C ASP A 55 -38.91 -26.49 9.11
N PRO A 56 -39.54 -25.34 9.41
CA PRO A 56 -39.33 -24.10 8.66
C PRO A 56 -37.93 -23.50 8.83
N THR A 57 -37.15 -23.98 9.83
CA THR A 57 -35.81 -23.46 10.13
C THR A 57 -34.71 -24.16 9.34
N SER A 58 -34.97 -25.39 8.87
CA SER A 58 -34.00 -26.24 8.17
C SER A 58 -34.43 -26.70 6.76
N GLY A 59 -35.67 -26.45 6.35
CA GLY A 59 -36.22 -26.97 5.08
C GLY A 59 -36.55 -28.46 5.11
N LYS A 60 -36.38 -29.13 6.26
CA LYS A 60 -36.59 -30.57 6.39
C LYS A 60 -38.09 -30.89 6.40
N MET A 61 -38.59 -31.37 5.27
CA MET A 61 -39.97 -31.85 5.11
C MET A 61 -39.99 -33.39 5.11
N GLU A 62 -40.65 -33.99 6.09
CA GLU A 62 -40.77 -35.43 6.28
C GLU A 62 -42.22 -35.89 6.19
N TYR A 63 -42.43 -37.17 5.82
CA TYR A 63 -43.76 -37.76 5.78
C TYR A 63 -43.83 -39.15 6.41
N LYS A 64 -44.96 -39.42 7.06
CA LYS A 64 -45.30 -40.66 7.78
C LYS A 64 -46.62 -41.22 7.24
N LEU A 65 -46.94 -42.47 7.59
CA LEU A 65 -48.23 -43.08 7.28
C LEU A 65 -49.34 -42.57 8.22
N ARG A 66 -49.02 -42.31 9.51
CA ARG A 66 -49.96 -41.76 10.50
C ARG A 66 -49.26 -40.80 11.48
N ARG A 67 -50.05 -39.93 12.15
CA ARG A 67 -49.57 -38.96 13.17
C ARG A 67 -48.75 -39.60 14.29
N ASN A 68 -49.21 -40.74 14.81
CA ASN A 68 -48.63 -41.40 15.99
C ASN A 68 -47.49 -42.37 15.65
N GLU A 69 -47.04 -42.42 14.40
CA GLU A 69 -45.99 -43.32 13.93
C GLU A 69 -44.61 -42.73 14.25
N THR A 70 -43.68 -43.54 14.77
CA THR A 70 -42.29 -43.08 15.03
C THR A 70 -41.47 -43.04 13.75
N ALA A 71 -41.60 -44.06 12.90
CA ALA A 71 -40.88 -44.20 11.64
C ALA A 71 -41.23 -43.08 10.64
N VAL A 72 -40.20 -42.52 10.00
CA VAL A 72 -40.33 -41.63 8.84
C VAL A 72 -40.37 -42.48 7.58
N LYS A 73 -41.39 -42.30 6.72
CA LYS A 73 -41.56 -43.05 5.47
C LYS A 73 -40.76 -42.45 4.31
N GLY A 74 -40.38 -41.18 4.42
CA GLY A 74 -39.46 -40.52 3.51
C GLY A 74 -39.42 -39.00 3.71
N THR A 75 -38.53 -38.34 2.97
CA THR A 75 -38.41 -36.88 2.90
C THR A 75 -39.01 -36.34 1.60
N ILE A 76 -39.37 -35.06 1.63
CA ILE A 76 -39.51 -34.19 0.48
C ILE A 76 -38.35 -33.20 0.58
N ILE A 77 -37.46 -33.21 -0.40
CA ILE A 77 -36.32 -32.29 -0.47
C ILE A 77 -36.74 -31.12 -1.34
N PHE A 78 -36.47 -29.90 -0.90
CA PHE A 78 -36.58 -28.68 -1.69
C PHE A 78 -35.51 -27.68 -1.24
N ASP A 79 -35.28 -26.65 -2.06
CA ASP A 79 -34.27 -25.63 -1.88
C ASP A 79 -34.79 -24.23 -2.27
N ALA A 80 -33.95 -23.21 -2.11
CA ALA A 80 -34.27 -21.83 -2.47
C ALA A 80 -34.53 -21.62 -3.98
N SER A 81 -34.17 -22.59 -4.83
CA SER A 81 -34.39 -22.60 -6.28
C SER A 81 -35.56 -23.49 -6.73
N SER A 82 -36.29 -24.09 -5.78
CA SER A 82 -37.41 -24.97 -6.07
C SER A 82 -38.70 -24.20 -6.38
N THR A 83 -39.51 -24.70 -7.30
CA THR A 83 -40.78 -24.09 -7.70
C THR A 83 -41.91 -24.61 -6.81
N ILE A 84 -42.36 -23.79 -5.85
CA ILE A 84 -43.58 -24.05 -5.08
C ILE A 84 -44.74 -23.27 -5.71
N THR A 85 -45.88 -23.91 -5.92
CA THR A 85 -47.03 -23.30 -6.61
C THR A 85 -48.36 -23.88 -6.12
N LEU A 86 -49.26 -23.00 -5.64
CA LEU A 86 -50.66 -23.32 -5.41
C LEU A 86 -51.38 -23.42 -6.76
N SER A 87 -52.17 -24.47 -6.98
CA SER A 87 -52.94 -24.64 -8.20
C SER A 87 -54.39 -24.18 -8.00
N PRO A 88 -54.93 -23.31 -8.87
CA PRO A 88 -56.33 -22.90 -8.78
C PRO A 88 -57.29 -24.04 -9.17
N VAL A 89 -56.83 -25.01 -9.97
CA VAL A 89 -57.63 -26.12 -10.49
C VAL A 89 -57.23 -27.44 -9.84
N ASN A 90 -58.21 -28.31 -9.57
CA ASN A 90 -57.91 -29.58 -8.92
C ASN A 90 -57.37 -30.68 -9.85
N PHE A 91 -56.09 -31.05 -9.68
CA PHE A 91 -55.50 -32.23 -10.34
C PHE A 91 -55.69 -33.57 -9.58
N GLN A 92 -56.57 -33.61 -8.57
CA GLN A 92 -57.12 -34.82 -7.97
C GLN A 92 -58.42 -35.30 -8.65
N GLY A 93 -59.08 -34.46 -9.46
CA GLY A 93 -60.24 -34.85 -10.27
C GLY A 93 -61.59 -34.91 -9.54
N MET A 94 -61.72 -34.25 -8.38
CA MET A 94 -62.97 -34.11 -7.62
C MET A 94 -63.20 -32.64 -7.24
N PRO A 95 -64.28 -31.96 -7.67
CA PRO A 95 -64.45 -30.50 -7.46
C PRO A 95 -64.32 -30.01 -6.01
N LYS A 96 -64.59 -30.86 -5.01
CA LYS A 96 -64.39 -30.53 -3.58
C LYS A 96 -62.95 -30.20 -3.17
N TYR A 97 -61.97 -30.37 -4.06
CA TYR A 97 -60.55 -30.03 -3.83
C TYR A 97 -60.03 -28.93 -4.79
N ASP A 98 -60.91 -28.17 -5.44
CA ASP A 98 -60.50 -26.97 -6.20
C ASP A 98 -59.87 -25.93 -5.27
N GLY A 99 -58.76 -25.32 -5.70
CA GLY A 99 -57.90 -24.48 -4.85
C GLY A 99 -57.18 -25.20 -3.69
N CYS A 100 -57.36 -26.52 -3.50
CA CYS A 100 -56.72 -27.28 -2.41
C CYS A 100 -55.39 -27.95 -2.82
N CYS A 101 -55.09 -28.00 -4.13
CA CYS A 101 -53.93 -28.66 -4.70
C CYS A 101 -52.71 -27.72 -4.81
N PHE A 102 -51.51 -28.23 -4.53
CA PHE A 102 -50.25 -27.52 -4.76
C PHE A 102 -49.12 -28.49 -5.14
N TYR A 103 -48.04 -27.97 -5.74
CA TYR A 103 -46.88 -28.77 -6.07
C TYR A 103 -45.55 -28.10 -5.71
N ILE A 104 -44.52 -28.94 -5.60
CA ILE A 104 -43.13 -28.58 -5.31
C ILE A 104 -42.27 -29.24 -6.39
N GLY A 105 -41.81 -28.46 -7.37
CA GLY A 105 -40.84 -28.89 -8.38
C GLY A 105 -39.42 -28.58 -7.94
N THR A 106 -38.52 -29.56 -8.01
CA THR A 106 -37.12 -29.42 -7.56
C THR A 106 -36.15 -29.22 -8.73
N PRO A 107 -34.97 -28.59 -8.51
CA PRO A 107 -33.92 -28.52 -9.54
C PRO A 107 -33.43 -29.89 -10.04
N GLN A 108 -33.62 -30.96 -9.25
CA GLN A 108 -33.35 -32.34 -9.68
C GLN A 108 -34.45 -32.95 -10.58
N LYS A 109 -35.37 -32.11 -11.11
CA LYS A 109 -36.53 -32.49 -11.96
C LYS A 109 -37.48 -33.50 -11.31
N LYS A 110 -37.61 -33.45 -9.98
CA LYS A 110 -38.52 -34.30 -9.21
C LYS A 110 -39.67 -33.45 -8.65
N ASP A 111 -40.88 -33.78 -9.07
CA ASP A 111 -42.09 -33.02 -8.75
C ASP A 111 -42.95 -33.73 -7.70
N TYR A 112 -43.21 -33.05 -6.59
CA TYR A 112 -44.08 -33.51 -5.52
C TYR A 112 -45.45 -32.85 -5.64
N PHE A 113 -46.49 -33.65 -5.85
CA PHE A 113 -47.87 -33.21 -5.97
C PHE A 113 -48.62 -33.50 -4.67
N LEU A 114 -49.23 -32.47 -4.09
CA LEU A 114 -49.85 -32.45 -2.76
C LEU A 114 -51.25 -31.83 -2.82
N CYS A 115 -52.15 -32.24 -1.91
CA CYS A 115 -53.47 -31.64 -1.75
C CYS A 115 -53.84 -31.61 -0.25
N ALA A 116 -54.37 -30.47 0.20
CA ALA A 116 -54.91 -30.29 1.54
C ALA A 116 -56.42 -30.53 1.56
N GLU A 117 -57.03 -30.56 2.75
CA GLU A 117 -58.47 -30.75 2.89
C GLU A 117 -59.29 -29.48 2.56
N THR A 118 -58.69 -28.28 2.68
CA THR A 118 -59.33 -27.00 2.35
C THR A 118 -58.39 -26.05 1.60
N PRO A 119 -58.92 -25.03 0.87
CA PRO A 119 -58.08 -24.04 0.21
C PRO A 119 -57.30 -23.15 1.19
N GLY A 120 -57.84 -22.95 2.40
CA GLY A 120 -57.14 -22.24 3.50
C GLY A 120 -55.89 -23.00 3.95
N ALA A 121 -56.03 -24.30 4.25
CA ALA A 121 -54.89 -25.16 4.57
C ALA A 121 -53.88 -25.28 3.42
N ALA A 122 -54.32 -25.34 2.16
CA ALA A 122 -53.43 -25.37 1.01
C ALA A 122 -52.59 -24.08 0.88
N LYS A 123 -53.20 -22.91 1.06
CA LYS A 123 -52.50 -21.62 1.16
C LYS A 123 -51.52 -21.60 2.33
N ALA A 124 -51.95 -22.03 3.51
CA ALA A 124 -51.13 -22.07 4.72
C ALA A 124 -49.85 -22.91 4.57
N TRP A 125 -49.94 -24.09 3.93
CA TRP A 125 -48.78 -24.89 3.55
C TRP A 125 -47.86 -24.17 2.55
N VAL A 126 -48.41 -23.60 1.48
CA VAL A 126 -47.64 -22.89 0.44
C VAL A 126 -46.92 -21.66 1.00
N SER A 127 -47.59 -20.84 1.81
CA SER A 127 -46.99 -19.68 2.49
C SER A 127 -45.84 -20.08 3.41
N THR A 128 -46.01 -21.14 4.21
CA THR A 128 -44.94 -21.62 5.10
C THR A 128 -43.76 -22.20 4.32
N LEU A 129 -44.02 -22.91 3.22
CA LEU A 129 -42.97 -23.41 2.33
C LEU A 129 -42.17 -22.26 1.68
N HIS A 130 -42.82 -21.20 1.20
CA HIS A 130 -42.12 -20.01 0.70
C HIS A 130 -41.32 -19.27 1.79
N ALA A 131 -41.87 -19.11 3.00
CA ALA A 131 -41.12 -18.54 4.12
C ALA A 131 -39.88 -19.39 4.47
N THR A 132 -40.00 -20.72 4.34
CA THR A 132 -38.88 -21.66 4.49
C THR A 132 -37.85 -21.51 3.35
N GLN A 133 -38.26 -21.20 2.11
CA GLN A 133 -37.31 -20.88 1.03
C GLN A 133 -36.49 -19.63 1.33
N LEU A 134 -37.08 -18.60 1.95
CA LEU A 134 -36.35 -17.39 2.35
C LEU A 134 -35.29 -17.71 3.43
N VAL A 135 -35.57 -18.64 4.35
CA VAL A 135 -34.57 -19.16 5.30
C VAL A 135 -33.44 -19.88 4.57
N LEU A 136 -33.76 -20.78 3.64
CA LEU A 136 -32.75 -21.51 2.85
C LEU A 136 -31.91 -20.59 1.96
N GLN A 137 -32.50 -19.52 1.42
CA GLN A 137 -31.81 -18.49 0.64
C GLN A 137 -30.89 -17.66 1.53
N ALA A 138 -31.35 -17.18 2.69
CA ALA A 138 -30.54 -16.43 3.63
C ALA A 138 -29.36 -17.27 4.17
N HIS A 139 -29.56 -18.57 4.46
CA HIS A 139 -28.48 -19.49 4.80
C HIS A 139 -27.44 -19.61 3.68
N LYS A 140 -27.90 -19.76 2.42
CA LYS A 140 -27.03 -19.85 1.23
C LYS A 140 -26.22 -18.57 1.01
N GLU A 141 -26.85 -17.42 1.18
CA GLU A 141 -26.19 -16.10 1.11
C GLU A 141 -25.15 -15.92 2.23
N ALA A 142 -25.50 -16.21 3.48
CA ALA A 142 -24.56 -16.12 4.61
C ALA A 142 -23.35 -17.07 4.46
N VAL A 143 -23.56 -18.29 3.94
CA VAL A 143 -22.46 -19.22 3.62
C VAL A 143 -21.58 -18.69 2.48
N ASN A 144 -22.16 -18.13 1.43
CA ASN A 144 -21.40 -17.53 0.33
C ASN A 144 -20.59 -16.31 0.81
N SER A 145 -21.16 -15.45 1.66
CA SER A 145 -20.45 -14.30 2.26
C SER A 145 -19.35 -14.72 3.24
N LEU A 146 -19.41 -15.92 3.84
CA LEU A 146 -18.33 -16.44 4.68
C LEU A 146 -17.08 -16.82 3.88
N ALA A 147 -17.18 -16.99 2.56
CA ALA A 147 -16.05 -17.30 1.68
C ALA A 147 -15.18 -16.07 1.32
N GLY A 148 -15.57 -14.84 1.70
CA GLY A 148 -14.78 -13.64 1.51
C GLY A 148 -15.19 -12.50 2.44
N ASN A 149 -14.34 -12.19 3.44
CA ASN A 149 -14.47 -11.10 4.41
C ASN A 149 -15.92 -10.84 4.89
N GLY A 150 -16.53 -11.86 5.49
CA GLY A 150 -17.94 -11.85 5.88
C GLY A 150 -18.34 -10.71 6.82
N SER A 151 -19.46 -10.05 6.48
CA SER A 151 -20.01 -8.90 7.21
C SER A 151 -21.08 -9.31 8.23
N PRO A 152 -21.14 -8.67 9.43
CA PRO A 152 -22.10 -9.03 10.49
C PRO A 152 -23.59 -8.92 10.12
N SER A 153 -23.94 -8.11 9.10
CA SER A 153 -25.31 -7.90 8.65
C SER A 153 -25.98 -9.18 8.14
N THR A 154 -25.21 -10.09 7.52
CA THR A 154 -25.72 -11.34 6.94
C THR A 154 -26.39 -12.25 7.97
N LEU A 155 -25.86 -12.32 9.19
CA LEU A 155 -26.42 -13.13 10.27
C LEU A 155 -27.79 -12.60 10.75
N GLY A 156 -27.98 -11.28 10.72
CA GLY A 156 -29.25 -10.62 11.06
C GLY A 156 -30.37 -10.92 10.05
N THR A 157 -30.04 -11.00 8.76
CA THR A 157 -30.97 -11.44 7.71
C THR A 157 -31.47 -12.86 7.97
N VAL A 158 -30.56 -13.79 8.32
CA VAL A 158 -30.92 -15.18 8.64
C VAL A 158 -31.84 -15.26 9.87
N ALA A 159 -31.50 -14.55 10.95
CA ALA A 159 -32.33 -14.53 12.16
C ALA A 159 -33.74 -14.00 11.89
N THR A 160 -33.86 -12.95 11.07
CA THR A 160 -35.14 -12.36 10.65
C THR A 160 -35.96 -13.35 9.80
N ALA A 161 -35.33 -14.03 8.84
CA ALA A 161 -36.00 -15.04 8.01
C ALA A 161 -36.52 -16.22 8.87
N VAL A 162 -35.71 -16.69 9.83
CA VAL A 162 -36.08 -17.79 10.74
C VAL A 162 -37.25 -17.38 11.66
N ALA A 163 -37.27 -16.14 12.17
CA ALA A 163 -38.39 -15.63 12.95
C ALA A 163 -39.68 -15.57 12.11
N ASN A 164 -39.62 -15.04 10.89
CA ASN A 164 -40.75 -14.94 9.98
C ASN A 164 -41.30 -16.32 9.57
N ALA A 165 -40.43 -17.31 9.34
CA ALA A 165 -40.83 -18.68 9.00
C ALA A 165 -41.53 -19.39 10.17
N ASN A 166 -41.02 -19.23 11.40
CA ASN A 166 -41.68 -19.73 12.61
C ASN A 166 -43.04 -19.07 12.87
N ALA A 167 -43.15 -17.75 12.72
CA ALA A 167 -44.42 -17.03 12.85
C ALA A 167 -45.45 -17.47 11.78
N THR A 168 -45.00 -17.63 10.53
CA THR A 168 -45.85 -18.15 9.44
C THR A 168 -46.35 -19.56 9.74
N ALA A 169 -45.49 -20.44 10.27
CA ALA A 169 -45.88 -21.80 10.66
C ALA A 169 -46.88 -21.83 11.82
N LEU A 170 -46.74 -20.92 12.80
CA LEU A 170 -47.67 -20.82 13.94
C LEU A 170 -49.09 -20.43 13.50
N GLU A 171 -49.22 -19.47 12.60
CA GLU A 171 -50.51 -19.09 12.02
C GLU A 171 -51.06 -20.17 11.08
N ALA A 172 -50.20 -20.75 10.24
CA ALA A 172 -50.58 -21.85 9.33
C ALA A 172 -51.11 -23.09 10.08
N MET A 173 -50.62 -23.36 11.30
CA MET A 173 -51.12 -24.44 12.14
C MET A 173 -52.59 -24.24 12.53
N LYS A 174 -53.05 -23.00 12.75
CA LYS A 174 -54.45 -22.68 13.08
C LYS A 174 -55.39 -23.05 11.93
N GLU A 175 -55.01 -22.72 10.69
CA GLU A 175 -55.75 -23.07 9.47
C GLU A 175 -55.81 -24.58 9.23
N ILE A 176 -54.71 -25.31 9.51
CA ILE A 176 -54.68 -26.78 9.38
C ILE A 176 -55.57 -27.44 10.44
N ASP A 177 -55.53 -26.99 11.70
CA ASP A 177 -56.42 -27.51 12.75
C ASP A 177 -57.90 -27.13 12.51
N ALA A 178 -58.19 -25.99 11.88
CA ALA A 178 -59.53 -25.64 11.44
C ALA A 178 -60.01 -26.58 10.32
N ALA A 179 -59.19 -26.84 9.31
CA ALA A 179 -59.49 -27.80 8.24
C ALA A 179 -59.72 -29.23 8.78
N LEU A 180 -58.92 -29.67 9.74
CA LEU A 180 -59.07 -30.97 10.40
C LEU A 180 -60.44 -31.10 11.10
N LYS A 181 -60.88 -30.04 11.82
CA LYS A 181 -62.19 -29.99 12.48
C LYS A 181 -63.36 -30.03 11.47
N VAL A 182 -63.21 -29.43 10.29
CA VAL A 182 -64.21 -29.51 9.21
C VAL A 182 -64.33 -30.95 8.68
N SER A 183 -63.20 -31.62 8.42
CA SER A 183 -63.19 -33.03 7.98
C SER A 183 -63.86 -33.96 9.01
N MET A 184 -63.55 -33.79 10.30
CA MET A 184 -64.19 -34.54 11.39
C MET A 184 -65.71 -34.32 11.44
N ARG A 185 -66.20 -33.09 11.23
CA ARG A 185 -67.65 -32.81 11.20
C ARG A 185 -68.32 -33.47 9.99
N ALA A 186 -67.70 -33.44 8.82
CA ALA A 186 -68.21 -34.09 7.62
C ALA A 186 -68.32 -35.62 7.76
N ALA A 187 -67.40 -36.24 8.49
CA ALA A 187 -67.40 -37.68 8.76
C ALA A 187 -68.48 -38.14 9.77
N LEU A 188 -69.12 -37.22 10.51
CA LEU A 188 -70.07 -37.56 11.59
C LEU A 188 -71.55 -37.34 11.26
N GLY A 189 -71.88 -36.69 10.13
CA GLY A 189 -73.21 -36.79 9.51
C GLY A 189 -74.42 -36.23 10.28
N LEU A 190 -74.24 -35.37 11.28
CA LEU A 190 -75.37 -34.79 12.04
C LEU A 190 -76.22 -33.83 11.18
N GLY A 191 -77.45 -34.23 10.87
CA GLY A 191 -78.53 -33.38 10.35
C GLY A 191 -79.88 -33.85 10.90
N THR A 192 -80.56 -32.99 11.65
CA THR A 192 -81.82 -33.30 12.36
C THR A 192 -83.05 -32.91 11.55
N ASN A 193 -84.10 -33.75 11.53
CA ASN A 193 -85.33 -33.53 10.78
C ASN A 193 -86.52 -34.31 11.39
N ASN A 194 -87.77 -33.90 11.05
CA ASN A 194 -89.05 -34.57 11.38
C ASN A 194 -89.43 -34.54 12.88
N SER A 195 -90.65 -34.81 13.36
CA SER A 195 -92.07 -34.64 12.91
C SER A 195 -92.96 -34.90 14.17
N ASN A 196 -94.30 -34.91 14.23
CA ASN A 196 -95.41 -34.84 13.26
C ASN A 196 -96.68 -34.25 13.95
N VAL A 197 -97.80 -34.06 13.23
CA VAL A 197 -99.10 -33.65 13.83
C VAL A 197 -100.09 -34.83 13.93
N GLY A 198 -100.76 -34.95 15.08
CA GLY A 198 -101.89 -35.86 15.33
C GLY A 198 -103.17 -35.09 15.65
N GLN A 199 -104.32 -35.67 15.34
CA GLN A 199 -105.64 -35.03 15.45
C GLN A 199 -106.11 -34.96 16.92
N LEU A 200 -106.51 -33.77 17.38
CA LEU A 200 -106.94 -33.46 18.75
C LEU A 200 -108.35 -32.83 18.77
N ASP A 201 -108.96 -32.79 19.95
CA ASP A 201 -110.25 -32.13 20.23
C ASP A 201 -110.10 -30.60 20.30
N ASP A 202 -111.08 -29.82 19.84
CA ASP A 202 -110.97 -28.35 19.69
C ASP A 202 -110.67 -27.59 21.00
N LEU A 203 -111.29 -27.99 22.12
CA LEU A 203 -111.02 -27.38 23.43
C LEU A 203 -109.61 -27.73 23.92
N THR A 204 -109.14 -28.94 23.60
CA THR A 204 -107.78 -29.39 23.87
C THR A 204 -106.77 -28.69 22.95
N ILE A 205 -107.07 -28.50 21.66
CA ILE A 205 -106.28 -27.71 20.71
C ILE A 205 -106.12 -26.27 21.20
N MET A 206 -107.18 -25.62 21.69
CA MET A 206 -107.09 -24.25 22.19
C MET A 206 -106.17 -24.14 23.42
N LYS A 207 -106.30 -25.05 24.39
CA LYS A 207 -105.43 -25.10 25.57
C LYS A 207 -103.98 -25.40 25.21
N GLU A 208 -103.76 -26.35 24.31
CA GLU A 208 -102.43 -26.74 23.84
C GLU A 208 -101.78 -25.61 23.02
N THR A 209 -102.54 -24.91 22.18
CA THR A 209 -102.06 -23.73 21.44
C THR A 209 -101.64 -22.62 22.40
N LEU A 210 -102.40 -22.37 23.47
CA LEU A 210 -102.00 -21.38 24.49
C LEU A 210 -100.76 -21.82 25.28
N ARG A 211 -100.64 -23.10 25.64
CA ARG A 211 -99.43 -23.66 26.27
C ARG A 211 -98.21 -23.49 25.38
N VAL A 212 -98.31 -23.90 24.12
CA VAL A 212 -97.24 -23.78 23.11
C VAL A 212 -96.88 -22.31 22.88
N LYS A 213 -97.84 -21.38 22.87
CA LYS A 213 -97.58 -19.95 22.72
C LYS A 213 -96.90 -19.32 23.94
N ASP A 214 -97.23 -19.75 25.16
CA ASP A 214 -96.47 -19.33 26.34
C ASP A 214 -95.05 -19.91 26.34
N GLU A 215 -94.86 -21.17 25.93
CA GLU A 215 -93.55 -21.80 25.78
C GLU A 215 -92.70 -21.15 24.67
N GLU A 216 -93.30 -20.77 23.54
CA GLU A 216 -92.67 -19.94 22.50
C GLU A 216 -92.23 -18.57 23.04
N LEU A 217 -93.08 -17.89 23.82
CA LEU A 217 -92.73 -16.60 24.43
C LEU A 217 -91.63 -16.74 25.49
N GLN A 218 -91.66 -17.79 26.32
CA GLN A 218 -90.60 -18.11 27.27
C GLN A 218 -89.28 -18.47 26.56
N HIS A 219 -89.33 -19.15 25.42
CA HIS A 219 -88.15 -19.47 24.60
C HIS A 219 -87.59 -18.21 23.96
N LEU A 220 -88.43 -17.39 23.31
CA LEU A 220 -88.04 -16.11 22.73
C LEU A 220 -87.41 -15.17 23.76
N ALA A 221 -87.96 -15.13 24.98
CA ALA A 221 -87.39 -14.34 26.07
C ALA A 221 -86.02 -14.88 26.57
N LYS A 222 -85.76 -16.19 26.47
CA LYS A 222 -84.43 -16.78 26.74
C LYS A 222 -83.46 -16.43 25.62
N ASP A 223 -83.89 -16.52 24.36
CA ASP A 223 -83.11 -16.21 23.17
C ASP A 223 -82.70 -14.73 23.10
N ILE A 224 -83.61 -13.82 23.47
CA ILE A 224 -83.29 -12.38 23.57
C ILE A 224 -82.17 -12.16 24.59
N ARG A 225 -82.30 -12.68 25.82
CA ARG A 225 -81.24 -12.54 26.85
C ARG A 225 -79.91 -13.19 26.44
N ALA A 226 -79.94 -14.29 25.69
CA ALA A 226 -78.74 -14.92 25.13
C ALA A 226 -78.07 -14.03 24.07
N ARG A 227 -78.86 -13.34 23.23
CA ARG A 227 -78.36 -12.34 22.28
C ARG A 227 -77.82 -11.11 22.99
N ASP A 228 -78.50 -10.61 24.02
CA ASP A 228 -78.05 -9.46 24.82
C ASP A 228 -76.68 -9.75 25.47
N ALA A 229 -76.51 -10.94 26.07
CA ALA A 229 -75.23 -11.40 26.60
C ALA A 229 -74.13 -11.50 25.51
N THR A 230 -74.49 -12.00 24.31
CA THR A 230 -73.56 -12.06 23.17
C THR A 230 -73.17 -10.67 22.67
N ILE A 231 -74.11 -9.70 22.67
CA ILE A 231 -73.87 -8.31 22.31
C ILE A 231 -72.95 -7.64 23.35
N GLN A 232 -73.13 -7.93 24.63
CA GLN A 232 -72.25 -7.45 25.69
C GLN A 232 -70.83 -8.01 25.56
N GLU A 233 -70.67 -9.31 25.30
CA GLU A 233 -69.36 -9.94 25.05
C GLU A 233 -68.65 -9.36 23.81
N ILE A 234 -69.41 -9.00 22.76
CA ILE A 234 -68.88 -8.32 21.57
C ILE A 234 -68.46 -6.88 21.90
N ALA A 235 -69.26 -6.15 22.69
CA ALA A 235 -68.95 -4.78 23.09
C ALA A 235 -67.69 -4.70 23.96
N GLU A 236 -67.54 -5.61 24.92
CA GLU A 236 -66.36 -5.74 25.78
C GLU A 236 -65.08 -5.97 24.95
N LYS A 237 -65.11 -6.93 24.01
CA LYS A 237 -63.98 -7.20 23.09
C LYS A 237 -63.67 -6.04 22.14
N LEU A 238 -64.67 -5.25 21.75
CA LEU A 238 -64.45 -4.04 20.95
C LEU A 238 -63.74 -2.95 21.77
N THR A 239 -64.06 -2.81 23.06
CA THR A 239 -63.34 -1.94 23.99
C THR A 239 -61.90 -2.42 24.21
N GLU A 240 -61.68 -3.71 24.52
CA GLU A 240 -60.32 -4.29 24.62
C GLU A 240 -59.49 -4.04 23.35
N THR A 241 -60.11 -4.18 22.18
CA THR A 241 -59.47 -3.94 20.88
C THR A 241 -59.13 -2.47 20.67
N ALA A 242 -59.99 -1.54 21.12
CA ALA A 242 -59.74 -0.10 21.04
C ALA A 242 -58.60 0.34 21.98
N GLU A 243 -58.59 -0.12 23.23
CA GLU A 243 -57.52 0.15 24.20
C GLU A 243 -56.18 -0.42 23.72
N ALA A 244 -56.17 -1.65 23.18
CA ALA A 244 -54.97 -2.24 22.58
C ALA A 244 -54.47 -1.45 21.36
N ALA A 245 -55.38 -0.90 20.54
CA ALA A 245 -55.02 -0.06 19.40
C ALA A 245 -54.46 1.30 19.83
N GLU A 246 -55.01 1.94 20.86
CA GLU A 246 -54.50 3.20 21.42
C GLU A 246 -53.12 3.00 22.07
N ALA A 247 -52.92 1.91 22.82
CA ALA A 247 -51.62 1.54 23.37
C ALA A 247 -50.58 1.27 22.27
N ALA A 248 -50.96 0.58 21.19
CA ALA A 248 -50.09 0.32 20.05
C ALA A 248 -49.73 1.60 19.27
N ALA A 249 -50.70 2.51 19.06
CA ALA A 249 -50.47 3.80 18.42
C ALA A 249 -49.55 4.70 19.27
N SER A 250 -49.76 4.73 20.59
CA SER A 250 -48.91 5.46 21.53
C SER A 250 -47.48 4.92 21.53
N ALA A 251 -47.30 3.59 21.58
CA ALA A 251 -46.01 2.95 21.46
C ALA A 251 -45.32 3.30 20.13
N ALA A 252 -46.03 3.21 19.00
CA ALA A 252 -45.51 3.58 17.69
C ALA A 252 -45.04 5.04 17.62
N HIS A 253 -45.79 5.99 18.20
CA HIS A 253 -45.37 7.39 18.28
C HIS A 253 -44.10 7.57 19.12
N THR A 254 -43.98 6.88 20.26
CA THR A 254 -42.74 6.97 21.07
C THR A 254 -41.52 6.39 20.32
N ILE A 255 -41.72 5.33 19.53
CA ILE A 255 -40.65 4.71 18.72
C ILE A 255 -40.21 5.64 17.58
N ASP A 256 -41.14 6.29 16.87
CA ASP A 256 -40.77 7.21 15.78
C ASP A 256 -40.12 8.50 16.32
N GLU A 257 -40.53 8.99 17.49
CA GLU A 257 -39.84 10.10 18.18
C GLU A 257 -38.38 9.74 18.51
N GLN A 258 -38.14 8.58 19.13
CA GLN A 258 -36.77 8.12 19.41
C GLN A 258 -35.95 7.89 18.13
N ARG A 259 -36.58 7.34 17.08
CA ARG A 259 -35.96 7.17 15.76
C ARG A 259 -35.58 8.51 15.14
N ARG A 260 -36.44 9.53 15.24
CA ARG A 260 -36.17 10.89 14.73
C ARG A 260 -34.97 11.52 15.42
N LEU A 261 -34.91 11.43 16.75
CA LEU A 261 -33.77 11.91 17.56
C LEU A 261 -32.47 11.18 17.19
N LEU A 262 -32.51 9.85 17.04
CA LEU A 262 -31.37 9.04 16.60
C LEU A 262 -30.89 9.42 15.18
N CYS A 263 -31.80 9.68 14.24
CA CYS A 263 -31.44 10.16 12.90
C CYS A 263 -30.73 11.53 12.96
N SER A 264 -31.24 12.48 13.76
CA SER A 264 -30.58 13.79 13.94
C SER A 264 -29.19 13.68 14.56
N GLU A 265 -28.99 12.78 15.53
CA GLU A 265 -27.68 12.53 16.13
C GLU A 265 -26.71 11.85 15.14
N ILE A 266 -27.18 10.89 14.32
CA ILE A 266 -26.39 10.29 13.24
C ILE A 266 -25.94 11.35 12.22
N GLU A 267 -26.83 12.28 11.83
CA GLU A 267 -26.46 13.40 10.96
C GLU A 267 -25.42 14.33 11.59
N ARG A 268 -25.56 14.63 12.89
CA ARG A 268 -24.61 15.47 13.63
C ARG A 268 -23.23 14.81 13.71
N LEU A 269 -23.18 13.52 14.01
CA LEU A 269 -21.95 12.72 14.04
C LEU A 269 -21.31 12.61 12.66
N LYS A 270 -22.11 12.40 11.59
CA LYS A 270 -21.62 12.41 10.21
C LYS A 270 -20.93 13.73 9.88
N LYS A 271 -21.60 14.87 10.11
CA LYS A 271 -21.06 16.21 9.83
C LYS A 271 -19.77 16.47 10.62
N ALA A 272 -19.70 16.06 11.88
CA ALA A 272 -18.49 16.17 12.70
C ALA A 272 -17.32 15.32 12.15
N MET A 273 -17.58 14.08 11.73
CA MET A 273 -16.57 13.21 11.10
C MET A 273 -16.10 13.76 9.75
N GLU A 274 -17.00 14.33 8.96
CA GLU A 274 -16.73 14.96 7.67
C GLU A 274 -15.79 16.17 7.83
N THR A 275 -16.10 17.10 8.74
CA THR A 275 -15.20 18.22 9.08
C THR A 275 -13.87 17.75 9.68
N GLN A 276 -13.85 16.70 10.49
CA GLN A 276 -12.59 16.12 11.01
C GLN A 276 -11.73 15.53 9.88
N MET A 277 -12.35 14.87 8.89
CA MET A 277 -11.68 14.34 7.71
C MET A 277 -11.07 15.49 6.88
N GLU A 278 -11.85 16.56 6.61
CA GLU A 278 -11.36 17.76 5.90
C GLU A 278 -10.14 18.40 6.59
N GLN A 279 -10.20 18.57 7.92
CA GLN A 279 -9.07 19.08 8.70
C GLN A 279 -7.84 18.16 8.64
N SER A 280 -8.03 16.84 8.59
CA SER A 280 -6.93 15.88 8.45
C SER A 280 -6.30 15.92 7.06
N MET A 281 -7.11 16.04 5.99
CA MET A 281 -6.63 16.19 4.62
C MET A 281 -5.88 17.50 4.40
N LEU A 282 -6.32 18.60 5.03
CA LEU A 282 -5.61 19.88 4.98
C LEU A 282 -4.23 19.79 5.66
N LYS A 283 -4.14 19.15 6.83
CA LYS A 283 -2.87 18.90 7.52
C LYS A 283 -1.94 17.98 6.74
N LEU A 284 -2.50 16.96 6.06
CA LEU A 284 -1.74 16.08 5.17
C LEU A 284 -1.10 16.88 4.02
N ARG A 285 -1.88 17.67 3.28
CA ARG A 285 -1.35 18.54 2.20
C ARG A 285 -0.27 19.50 2.68
N GLN A 286 -0.48 20.15 3.83
CA GLN A 286 0.53 21.01 4.46
C GLN A 286 1.81 20.26 4.87
N SER A 287 1.75 18.95 5.11
CA SER A 287 2.93 18.11 5.35
C SER A 287 3.60 17.65 4.04
N GLU A 288 2.81 17.34 3.01
CA GLU A 288 3.30 17.00 1.66
C GLU A 288 4.05 18.19 1.05
N GLU A 289 3.50 19.40 1.14
CA GLU A 289 4.15 20.66 0.72
C GLU A 289 5.49 20.89 1.44
N LYS A 290 5.57 20.61 2.74
CA LYS A 290 6.82 20.70 3.52
C LYS A 290 7.85 19.66 3.09
N VAL A 291 7.43 18.41 2.84
CA VAL A 291 8.31 17.35 2.32
C VAL A 291 8.85 17.74 0.93
N ILE A 292 8.01 18.31 0.06
CA ILE A 292 8.44 18.81 -1.26
C ILE A 292 9.45 19.97 -1.11
N SER A 293 9.28 20.85 -0.12
CA SER A 293 10.23 21.94 0.15
C SER A 293 11.57 21.38 0.65
N LEU A 294 11.55 20.51 1.66
CA LEU A 294 12.74 19.89 2.23
C LEU A 294 13.50 19.01 1.22
N SER A 295 12.79 18.35 0.30
CA SER A 295 13.42 17.60 -0.80
C SER A 295 14.25 18.52 -1.70
N LYS A 296 13.70 19.69 -2.08
CA LYS A 296 14.40 20.66 -2.93
C LYS A 296 15.62 21.28 -2.23
N GLU A 297 15.50 21.52 -0.93
CA GLU A 297 16.61 21.99 -0.08
C GLU A 297 17.73 20.95 0.00
N ASN A 298 17.38 19.68 0.24
CA ASN A 298 18.34 18.57 0.24
C ASN A 298 19.00 18.37 -1.14
N ASP A 299 18.23 18.44 -2.24
CA ASP A 299 18.74 18.38 -3.61
C ASP A 299 19.69 19.55 -3.94
N GLN A 300 19.58 20.68 -3.24
CA GLN A 300 20.46 21.83 -3.39
C GLN A 300 21.74 21.67 -2.56
N LEU A 301 21.61 21.31 -1.28
CA LEU A 301 22.74 20.99 -0.39
C LEU A 301 23.63 19.86 -0.95
N MET A 302 23.03 18.86 -1.61
CA MET A 302 23.76 17.79 -2.29
C MET A 302 24.60 18.30 -3.48
N LYS A 303 24.12 19.28 -4.25
CA LYS A 303 24.91 19.91 -5.34
C LYS A 303 26.05 20.75 -4.79
N GLU A 304 25.79 21.50 -3.72
CA GLU A 304 26.80 22.33 -3.06
C GLU A 304 27.92 21.48 -2.44
N ARG A 305 27.55 20.37 -1.79
CA ARG A 305 28.48 19.32 -1.33
C ARG A 305 29.33 18.78 -2.49
N ASP A 306 28.72 18.46 -3.62
CA ASP A 306 29.43 17.85 -4.75
C ASP A 306 30.33 18.85 -5.48
N ALA A 307 29.92 20.12 -5.59
CA ALA A 307 30.78 21.20 -6.07
C ALA A 307 31.99 21.41 -5.15
N ALA A 308 31.79 21.45 -3.82
CA ALA A 308 32.88 21.55 -2.85
C ALA A 308 33.84 20.34 -2.90
N PHE A 309 33.34 19.13 -3.12
CA PHE A 309 34.18 17.95 -3.32
C PHE A 309 34.99 18.00 -4.62
N GLN A 310 34.41 18.51 -5.71
CA GLN A 310 35.12 18.72 -6.98
C GLN A 310 36.22 19.79 -6.83
N GLU A 311 35.91 20.92 -6.20
CA GLU A 311 36.90 21.98 -5.95
C GLU A 311 38.04 21.48 -5.05
N ALA A 312 37.71 20.80 -3.94
CA ALA A 312 38.70 20.18 -3.07
C ALA A 312 39.52 19.07 -3.75
N TYR A 313 39.01 18.43 -4.80
CA TYR A 313 39.78 17.49 -5.64
C TYR A 313 40.73 18.23 -6.59
N MET A 314 40.27 19.32 -7.22
CA MET A 314 41.12 20.19 -8.06
C MET A 314 42.28 20.78 -7.24
N TRP A 315 42.01 21.37 -6.08
CA TRP A 315 43.07 21.91 -5.21
C TRP A 315 44.07 20.85 -4.74
N ARG A 316 43.62 19.61 -4.43
CA ARG A 316 44.55 18.49 -4.14
C ARG A 316 45.41 18.11 -5.34
N THR A 317 44.87 18.19 -6.56
CA THR A 317 45.58 17.89 -7.80
C THR A 317 46.64 18.95 -8.11
N GLU A 318 46.30 20.24 -8.02
CA GLU A 318 47.26 21.33 -8.22
C GLU A 318 48.32 21.37 -7.11
N LEU A 319 47.96 21.09 -5.85
CA LEU A 319 48.92 20.93 -4.75
C LEU A 319 49.89 19.76 -5.00
N GLY A 320 49.43 18.68 -5.64
CA GLY A 320 50.29 17.58 -6.09
C GLY A 320 51.33 18.04 -7.11
N LYS A 321 50.88 18.69 -8.19
CA LYS A 321 51.75 19.26 -9.23
C LYS A 321 52.75 20.27 -8.67
N ALA A 322 52.31 21.18 -7.80
CA ALA A 322 53.16 22.19 -7.18
C ALA A 322 54.26 21.56 -6.31
N ARG A 323 53.95 20.47 -5.58
CA ARG A 323 54.95 19.71 -4.81
C ARG A 323 55.95 18.98 -5.71
N GLU A 324 55.49 18.38 -6.81
CA GLU A 324 56.37 17.75 -7.81
C GLU A 324 57.32 18.78 -8.45
N GLN A 325 56.80 19.94 -8.84
CA GLN A 325 57.61 21.05 -9.37
C GLN A 325 58.62 21.57 -8.35
N ALA A 326 58.25 21.69 -7.07
CA ALA A 326 59.16 22.09 -6.00
C ALA A 326 60.34 21.10 -5.85
N VAL A 327 60.07 19.79 -5.85
CA VAL A 327 61.12 18.75 -5.79
C VAL A 327 62.03 18.78 -7.03
N ILE A 328 61.48 19.04 -8.22
CA ILE A 328 62.26 19.20 -9.46
C ILE A 328 63.18 20.43 -9.38
N GLN A 329 62.68 21.55 -8.81
CA GLN A 329 63.44 22.78 -8.61
C GLN A 329 64.53 22.62 -7.53
N GLU A 330 64.21 22.01 -6.39
CA GLU A 330 65.16 21.69 -5.32
C GLU A 330 66.31 20.81 -5.85
N ALA A 331 65.98 19.75 -6.60
CA ALA A 331 66.98 18.91 -7.25
C ALA A 331 67.78 19.65 -8.34
N ALA A 332 67.24 20.71 -8.96
CA ALA A 332 67.97 21.55 -9.91
C ALA A 332 68.91 22.54 -9.21
N ILE A 333 68.49 23.11 -8.07
CA ILE A 333 69.31 23.97 -7.20
C ILE A 333 70.50 23.17 -6.66
N ALA A 334 70.27 22.00 -6.06
CA ALA A 334 71.34 21.15 -5.54
C ALA A 334 72.37 20.75 -6.63
N ARG A 335 71.92 20.53 -7.88
CA ARG A 335 72.82 20.29 -9.03
C ARG A 335 73.57 21.53 -9.50
N ALA A 336 73.08 22.74 -9.21
CA ALA A 336 73.78 23.99 -9.50
C ALA A 336 74.80 24.31 -8.41
N GLU A 337 74.42 24.17 -7.14
CA GLU A 337 75.29 24.32 -5.96
C GLU A 337 76.48 23.34 -6.03
N GLU A 338 76.24 22.07 -6.36
CA GLU A 338 77.30 21.07 -6.54
C GLU A 338 78.27 21.44 -7.68
N LYS A 339 77.77 22.01 -8.79
CA LYS A 339 78.62 22.51 -9.88
C LYS A 339 79.46 23.71 -9.46
N VAL A 340 78.89 24.65 -8.69
CA VAL A 340 79.63 25.77 -8.12
C VAL A 340 80.74 25.23 -7.22
N ARG A 341 80.41 24.36 -6.25
CA ARG A 341 81.35 23.74 -5.31
C ARG A 341 82.49 22.98 -6.00
N VAL A 342 82.20 22.26 -7.09
CA VAL A 342 83.24 21.61 -7.92
C VAL A 342 84.10 22.65 -8.65
N SER A 343 83.50 23.69 -9.24
CA SER A 343 84.27 24.74 -9.93
C SER A 343 85.16 25.57 -8.98
N GLU A 344 84.72 25.77 -7.74
CA GLU A 344 85.49 26.38 -6.65
C GLU A 344 86.64 25.47 -6.22
N ALA A 345 86.41 24.17 -6.05
CA ALA A 345 87.47 23.20 -5.79
C ALA A 345 88.53 23.22 -6.91
N ASP A 346 88.12 23.13 -8.18
CA ASP A 346 89.03 23.21 -9.33
C ASP A 346 89.78 24.55 -9.41
N ALA A 347 89.17 25.65 -8.95
CA ALA A 347 89.82 26.96 -8.87
C ALA A 347 90.86 26.98 -7.73
N THR A 348 90.54 26.48 -6.53
CA THR A 348 91.50 26.39 -5.42
C THR A 348 92.69 25.48 -5.72
N VAL A 349 92.48 24.36 -6.44
CA VAL A 349 93.56 23.49 -6.92
C VAL A 349 94.46 24.25 -7.91
N ARG A 350 93.89 24.94 -8.91
CA ARG A 350 94.68 25.74 -9.86
C ARG A 350 95.43 26.91 -9.20
N ILE A 351 94.84 27.54 -8.18
CA ILE A 351 95.52 28.57 -7.37
C ILE A 351 96.69 27.96 -6.58
N LYS A 352 96.50 26.79 -5.97
CA LYS A 352 97.56 26.07 -5.24
C LYS A 352 98.71 25.66 -6.18
N GLU A 353 98.39 25.09 -7.33
CA GLU A 353 99.40 24.79 -8.37
C GLU A 353 100.15 26.04 -8.83
N ALA A 354 99.45 27.17 -9.03
CA ALA A 354 100.07 28.42 -9.43
C ALA A 354 101.01 28.98 -8.34
N ALA A 355 100.63 28.86 -7.06
CA ALA A 355 101.48 29.23 -5.93
C ALA A 355 102.70 28.31 -5.78
N GLU A 356 102.55 27.01 -6.01
CA GLU A 356 103.67 26.05 -6.01
C GLU A 356 104.64 26.30 -7.17
N LYS A 357 104.11 26.63 -8.37
CA LYS A 357 104.91 27.04 -9.53
C LYS A 357 105.62 28.38 -9.30
N LEU A 358 104.96 29.35 -8.64
CA LEU A 358 105.57 30.61 -8.25
C LEU A 358 106.73 30.40 -7.27
N HIS A 359 106.52 29.63 -6.20
CA HIS A 359 107.56 29.29 -5.22
C HIS A 359 108.73 28.52 -5.86
N ALA A 360 108.46 27.64 -6.83
CA ALA A 360 109.52 26.97 -7.60
C ALA A 360 110.35 27.96 -8.44
N ALA A 361 109.70 28.91 -9.13
CA ALA A 361 110.37 29.95 -9.91
C ALA A 361 111.11 30.98 -9.03
N GLU A 362 110.61 31.29 -7.83
CA GLU A 362 111.30 32.12 -6.84
C GLU A 362 112.57 31.41 -6.33
N LYS A 363 112.50 30.11 -6.05
CA LYS A 363 113.67 29.30 -5.69
C LYS A 363 114.69 29.19 -6.83
N GLU A 364 114.25 29.00 -8.07
CA GLU A 364 115.13 29.01 -9.25
C GLU A 364 115.80 30.39 -9.42
N LYS A 365 115.07 31.48 -9.20
CA LYS A 365 115.60 32.84 -9.18
C LYS A 365 116.63 33.04 -8.04
N GLU A 366 116.42 32.49 -6.86
CA GLU A 366 117.41 32.51 -5.76
C GLU A 366 118.68 31.74 -6.13
N GLU A 367 118.55 30.55 -6.74
CA GLU A 367 119.68 29.75 -7.23
C GLU A 367 120.45 30.47 -8.36
N LEU A 368 119.74 31.14 -9.28
CA LEU A 368 120.33 31.98 -10.32
C LEU A 368 121.00 33.24 -9.75
N LEU A 369 120.43 33.87 -8.71
CA LEU A 369 121.05 35.00 -8.02
C LEU A 369 122.32 34.58 -7.26
N ALA A 370 122.32 33.39 -6.65
CA ALA A 370 123.51 32.80 -6.04
C ALA A 370 124.60 32.51 -7.09
N LEU A 371 124.23 31.96 -8.25
CA LEU A 371 125.13 31.74 -9.39
C LEU A 371 125.69 33.07 -9.93
N ILE A 372 124.86 34.11 -10.07
CA ILE A 372 125.30 35.46 -10.43
C ILE A 372 126.27 36.02 -9.38
N GLY A 373 126.04 35.80 -8.09
CA GLY A 373 126.96 36.16 -7.02
C GLY A 373 128.33 35.46 -7.12
N VAL A 374 128.33 34.17 -7.48
CA VAL A 374 129.57 33.41 -7.75
C VAL A 374 130.29 33.93 -9.01
N LEU A 375 129.55 34.24 -10.07
CA LEU A 375 130.10 34.79 -11.32
C LEU A 375 130.64 36.22 -11.13
N GLN A 376 129.94 37.10 -10.40
CA GLN A 376 130.46 38.41 -10.00
C GLN A 376 131.71 38.26 -9.14
N SER A 377 131.72 37.32 -8.19
CA SER A 377 132.91 36.98 -7.41
C SER A 377 134.04 36.36 -8.26
N GLN A 378 133.77 35.88 -9.47
CA GLN A 378 134.78 35.44 -10.43
C GLN A 378 135.32 36.59 -11.28
N VAL A 379 134.44 37.41 -11.84
CA VAL A 379 134.82 38.64 -12.57
C VAL A 379 135.62 39.56 -11.66
N GLN A 380 135.25 39.70 -10.37
CA GLN A 380 135.99 40.51 -9.41
C GLN A 380 137.35 39.87 -9.03
N ARG A 381 137.47 38.53 -9.03
CA ARG A 381 138.77 37.85 -8.91
C ARG A 381 139.65 38.15 -10.13
N GLU A 382 139.15 38.05 -11.35
CA GLU A 382 139.91 38.36 -12.57
C GLU A 382 140.31 39.84 -12.66
N GLN A 383 139.40 40.76 -12.32
CA GLN A 383 139.69 42.20 -12.19
C GLN A 383 140.68 42.52 -11.05
N SER A 384 140.81 41.66 -10.05
CA SER A 384 141.87 41.76 -9.02
C SER A 384 143.21 41.15 -9.45
N SER A 385 143.20 40.25 -10.44
CA SER A 385 144.39 39.53 -10.92
C SER A 385 145.19 40.30 -11.98
N THR A 386 144.60 41.28 -12.67
CA THR A 386 145.22 41.97 -13.80
C THR A 386 145.18 43.49 -13.63
N LYS A 387 146.05 44.01 -12.75
CA LYS A 387 146.22 45.46 -12.50
C LYS A 387 147.64 45.95 -12.79
N GLN A 388 148.02 46.04 -14.08
CA GLN A 388 149.05 47.01 -14.49
C GLN A 388 149.11 47.29 -16.01
N VAL A 389 149.52 48.53 -16.32
CA VAL A 389 150.12 49.03 -17.59
C VAL A 389 149.20 49.47 -18.76
N CYS A 390 149.37 50.77 -19.09
CA CYS A 390 149.16 51.52 -20.34
C CYS A 390 147.75 51.78 -20.93
N GLU A 391 147.49 53.08 -21.08
CA GLU A 391 146.75 53.69 -22.19
C GLU A 391 147.57 53.59 -23.50
N GLU A 392 146.94 53.42 -24.67
CA GLU A 392 146.96 54.42 -25.76
C GLU A 392 146.06 54.02 -26.97
N ARG A 393 145.08 54.90 -27.25
CA ARG A 393 144.46 55.33 -28.53
C ARG A 393 144.64 54.52 -29.84
N SER A 394 143.51 54.06 -30.40
CA SER A 394 143.09 54.09 -31.83
C SER A 394 141.67 53.48 -31.93
N GLU A 395 140.79 53.73 -32.91
CA GLU A 395 140.70 54.73 -33.99
C GLU A 395 139.22 54.84 -34.45
N SER A 396 138.88 55.78 -35.34
CA SER A 396 137.49 56.09 -35.72
C SER A 396 136.86 55.11 -36.73
N CYS A 397 135.54 54.87 -36.61
CA CYS A 397 134.67 54.48 -37.74
C CYS A 397 133.29 55.14 -37.61
N SER A 398 132.66 55.44 -38.75
CA SER A 398 131.56 56.39 -38.84
C SER A 398 130.45 55.98 -39.82
N GLY A 399 129.21 56.30 -39.47
CA GLY A 399 128.15 56.67 -40.42
C GLY A 399 127.26 55.56 -40.99
N ALA A 400 126.27 56.00 -41.77
CA ALA A 400 125.17 55.26 -42.41
C ALA A 400 124.21 54.54 -41.43
N ASP A 401 122.94 54.95 -41.29
CA ASP A 401 121.84 54.99 -42.26
C ASP A 401 121.37 53.60 -42.72
N ASN A 402 120.13 53.22 -42.37
CA ASN A 402 119.01 53.41 -43.30
C ASN A 402 117.61 53.10 -42.72
N SER A 403 116.62 53.77 -43.30
CA SER A 403 115.17 53.76 -42.99
C SER A 403 114.45 52.46 -43.43
N PRO A 404 113.20 52.21 -42.96
CA PRO A 404 112.38 51.05 -43.38
C PRO A 404 111.73 51.29 -44.77
N PRO A 405 110.92 50.36 -45.33
CA PRO A 405 109.46 50.47 -45.11
C PRO A 405 108.63 49.16 -45.29
N LEU A 406 107.29 49.26 -45.16
CA LEU A 406 106.17 48.65 -45.95
C LEU A 406 106.23 47.15 -46.38
N THR A 407 105.12 46.38 -46.41
CA THR A 407 103.79 46.59 -47.06
C THR A 407 102.69 45.68 -46.46
N LYS A 408 101.37 45.79 -46.73
CA LYS A 408 100.41 46.92 -46.98
C LYS A 408 98.98 46.35 -47.20
N HIS A 409 97.94 46.98 -46.59
CA HIS A 409 96.52 47.02 -47.06
C HIS A 409 95.79 45.65 -47.23
N VAL A 410 94.49 45.51 -47.58
CA VAL A 410 93.46 46.39 -48.22
C VAL A 410 92.13 46.38 -47.44
N ASP A 411 91.20 47.25 -47.82
CA ASP A 411 89.92 47.60 -47.19
C ASP A 411 88.72 47.26 -48.12
N ALA A 412 87.49 47.31 -47.57
CA ALA A 412 86.17 47.35 -48.22
C ALA A 412 85.43 46.08 -48.77
N SER A 413 84.09 46.17 -48.60
CA SER A 413 82.94 45.62 -49.37
C SER A 413 82.59 44.10 -49.45
N ASP A 414 81.38 43.82 -48.92
CA ASP A 414 80.20 43.16 -49.54
C ASP A 414 80.15 41.66 -49.95
N ASP A 415 78.96 41.08 -49.71
CA ASP A 415 78.25 39.91 -50.31
C ASP A 415 78.95 38.53 -50.48
N ASP A 416 78.32 37.36 -50.20
CA ASP A 416 77.11 36.99 -49.41
C ASP A 416 77.34 35.53 -48.85
N VAL A 417 76.56 34.43 -48.91
CA VAL A 417 75.24 34.05 -49.49
C VAL A 417 74.60 32.91 -48.66
N ASP A 418 73.35 33.10 -48.21
CA ASP A 418 72.33 32.05 -47.85
C ASP A 418 72.67 31.02 -46.73
N LYS A 419 71.75 30.46 -45.91
CA LYS A 419 70.28 30.25 -45.95
C LYS A 419 69.67 30.49 -44.55
N ALA A 420 68.39 30.83 -44.36
CA ALA A 420 67.37 31.36 -45.27
C ALA A 420 66.27 32.06 -44.44
N CYS A 421 65.54 32.97 -45.08
CA CYS A 421 64.75 34.01 -44.43
C CYS A 421 63.38 33.57 -43.87
N VAL A 422 62.84 34.43 -42.99
CA VAL A 422 61.38 34.66 -42.88
C VAL A 422 60.81 35.20 -44.19
N SER A 423 59.55 34.88 -44.51
CA SER A 423 58.70 35.63 -45.46
C SER A 423 57.23 35.27 -45.28
N ASP A 424 56.35 36.14 -45.78
CA ASP A 424 54.96 36.28 -45.34
C ASP A 424 53.94 36.06 -46.49
N SER A 425 52.70 35.71 -46.12
CA SER A 425 51.40 35.95 -46.77
C SER A 425 51.21 35.90 -48.29
N ARG A 426 50.17 35.17 -48.74
CA ARG A 426 49.17 35.73 -49.69
C ARG A 426 47.79 35.04 -49.76
N SER A 427 46.77 35.72 -49.21
CA SER A 427 45.33 35.86 -49.60
C SER A 427 44.46 34.69 -50.14
N VAL A 428 43.24 34.56 -49.59
CA VAL A 428 41.89 34.81 -50.22
C VAL A 428 40.84 34.63 -49.08
N VAL A 429 40.02 35.59 -48.62
CA VAL A 429 38.99 36.48 -49.25
C VAL A 429 37.68 35.69 -49.54
N VAL A 430 36.50 35.96 -48.97
CA VAL A 430 35.98 36.99 -48.01
C VAL A 430 34.77 36.39 -47.23
N SER A 431 34.21 36.96 -46.14
CA SER A 431 33.15 38.01 -46.13
C SER A 431 32.80 38.49 -44.70
N SER A 432 32.47 39.77 -44.55
CA SER A 432 31.30 40.36 -43.84
C SER A 432 30.87 39.88 -42.44
N GLU A 433 30.48 40.71 -41.47
CA GLU A 433 30.46 42.19 -41.21
C GLU A 433 29.87 42.38 -39.77
N SER A 434 29.99 43.46 -39.00
CA SER A 434 30.87 44.65 -38.92
C SER A 434 30.56 45.42 -37.60
N THR A 435 31.29 46.52 -37.30
CA THR A 435 30.78 47.77 -36.66
C THR A 435 30.27 47.73 -35.19
N GLU A 436 30.69 48.59 -34.24
CA GLU A 436 31.84 49.50 -34.07
C GLU A 436 32.03 49.75 -32.54
N VAL A 437 33.23 49.86 -31.95
CA VAL A 437 34.05 51.08 -31.65
C VAL A 437 33.20 52.28 -31.12
N GLN A 438 33.56 53.10 -30.09
CA GLN A 438 34.88 53.68 -29.82
C GLN A 438 35.04 54.43 -28.45
N LEU A 439 36.24 54.27 -27.83
CA LEU A 439 37.02 55.16 -26.90
C LEU A 439 36.42 55.91 -25.67
N ALA A 440 36.92 55.50 -24.48
CA ALA A 440 37.68 56.29 -23.47
C ALA A 440 37.10 57.50 -22.68
N VAL A 441 37.37 57.53 -21.35
CA VAL A 441 38.12 58.58 -20.57
C VAL A 441 37.98 58.37 -19.03
N ASP A 442 39.06 58.68 -18.29
CA ASP A 442 39.26 58.88 -16.83
C ASP A 442 38.44 58.17 -15.72
N GLY A 443 39.18 57.55 -14.79
CA GLY A 443 39.15 57.93 -13.37
C GLY A 443 38.33 57.08 -12.38
N VAL A 444 38.99 56.52 -11.35
CA VAL A 444 38.97 57.03 -9.95
C VAL A 444 39.88 56.18 -9.04
N ASP A 445 40.30 56.78 -7.92
CA ASP A 445 41.34 56.38 -6.94
C ASP A 445 41.03 55.15 -6.06
N ILE A 446 42.05 54.65 -5.34
CA ILE A 446 42.00 53.51 -4.41
C ILE A 446 42.06 53.99 -2.94
N ARG A 447 41.12 53.59 -2.08
CA ARG A 447 41.27 53.57 -0.60
C ARG A 447 40.24 52.64 0.09
N PRO A 448 40.40 52.29 1.39
CA PRO A 448 40.22 50.89 1.82
C PRO A 448 39.16 50.65 2.93
N ILE A 449 39.18 49.39 3.42
CA ILE A 449 38.41 48.78 4.52
C ILE A 449 38.23 49.67 5.76
N GLY A 450 37.03 49.62 6.34
CA GLY A 450 36.72 50.02 7.71
C GLY A 450 35.41 49.40 8.21
N ASP A 451 35.44 48.76 9.39
CA ASP A 451 34.30 48.29 10.19
C ASP A 451 33.54 49.47 10.85
N PRO A 452 32.41 49.32 11.60
CA PRO A 452 31.77 48.08 12.09
C PRO A 452 30.21 48.03 12.02
N GLU A 453 29.61 46.92 12.46
CA GLU A 453 28.74 46.90 13.67
C GLU A 453 28.39 45.46 14.11
N TRP A 454 28.41 45.18 15.42
CA TRP A 454 27.99 43.91 16.03
C TRP A 454 26.69 44.09 16.81
N GLY A 455 25.59 43.52 16.33
CA GLY A 455 24.28 43.50 17.00
C GLY A 455 24.09 42.26 17.88
N SER A 456 23.67 42.46 19.14
CA SER A 456 23.50 41.37 20.12
C SER A 456 22.36 40.39 19.80
N PHE A 457 22.61 39.09 19.98
CA PHE A 457 21.55 38.12 20.27
C PHE A 457 21.67 37.58 21.70
N GLN A 458 20.50 37.44 22.34
CA GLN A 458 20.34 37.24 23.78
C GLN A 458 20.00 35.77 24.08
N GLN A 459 20.71 35.14 25.01
CA GLN A 459 20.38 33.80 25.50
C GLN A 459 19.12 33.81 26.39
N PRO A 460 18.33 32.72 26.35
CA PRO A 460 17.62 32.19 27.50
C PRO A 460 18.23 30.85 27.94
N GLU A 461 18.43 30.66 29.25
CA GLU A 461 18.97 29.42 29.83
C GLU A 461 17.87 28.36 30.03
N ALA A 462 18.15 27.09 29.68
CA ALA A 462 17.36 25.93 30.12
C ALA A 462 18.13 24.60 30.07
N LEU A 463 18.87 24.31 31.14
CA LEU A 463 19.13 22.99 31.77
C LEU A 463 19.34 21.73 30.91
N ILE A 464 20.52 21.11 31.07
CA ILE A 464 20.81 19.73 30.65
C ILE A 464 20.49 18.75 31.81
N ALA A 465 19.34 18.09 31.74
CA ALA A 465 18.94 16.89 32.50
C ALA A 465 17.65 16.32 31.84
N ASP A 466 17.35 15.01 31.82
CA ASP A 466 17.98 13.85 32.46
C ASP A 466 18.62 12.88 31.44
N VAL A 467 19.69 12.19 31.87
CA VAL A 467 20.08 10.91 31.28
C VAL A 467 19.32 9.80 32.00
N ARG A 468 18.53 9.00 31.27
CA ARG A 468 18.08 7.69 31.77
C ARG A 468 18.94 6.58 31.19
N GLU A 469 19.75 6.02 32.07
CA GLU A 469 20.50 4.78 31.92
C GLU A 469 19.55 3.62 31.57
N VAL A 470 19.98 2.74 30.65
CA VAL A 470 19.30 1.49 30.31
C VAL A 470 20.32 0.36 30.44
N SER A 471 20.10 -0.54 31.38
CA SER A 471 21.05 -1.63 31.70
C SER A 471 21.12 -2.69 30.60
N PRO A 472 22.30 -3.29 30.30
CA PRO A 472 22.50 -4.14 29.13
C PRO A 472 22.47 -5.66 29.41
N GLU A 473 21.28 -6.27 29.38
CA GLU A 473 21.10 -7.74 29.31
C GLU A 473 19.89 -8.07 28.39
N ALA A 474 19.94 -9.00 27.43
CA ALA A 474 21.07 -9.72 26.85
C ALA A 474 20.75 -10.18 25.40
N GLU A 475 21.80 -10.38 24.60
CA GLU A 475 21.96 -11.24 23.40
C GLU A 475 20.76 -11.53 22.47
N GLY A 476 20.87 -11.11 21.19
CA GLY A 476 19.87 -11.39 20.14
C GLY A 476 20.34 -11.11 18.71
N SER A 477 21.47 -11.68 18.29
CA SER A 477 22.11 -11.38 16.99
C SER A 477 21.36 -11.94 15.78
N SER A 478 20.92 -11.08 14.86
CA SER A 478 21.32 -11.11 13.43
C SER A 478 20.83 -9.86 12.67
N LEU A 479 21.68 -9.34 11.77
CA LEU A 479 21.29 -8.43 10.70
C LEU A 479 21.58 -9.12 9.37
N ASP A 480 20.54 -9.43 8.59
CA ASP A 480 20.68 -9.89 7.21
C ASP A 480 19.93 -8.96 6.26
N ILE A 481 20.67 -8.37 5.32
CA ILE A 481 20.16 -7.50 4.26
C ILE A 481 20.10 -8.34 2.97
N PRO A 482 18.97 -8.40 2.24
CA PRO A 482 18.86 -9.24 1.06
C PRO A 482 19.74 -8.72 -0.08
N VAL A 483 20.82 -9.45 -0.37
CA VAL A 483 21.71 -9.19 -1.51
C VAL A 483 20.98 -9.49 -2.82
N VAL A 484 20.93 -8.50 -3.72
CA VAL A 484 20.38 -8.66 -5.08
C VAL A 484 21.45 -9.27 -5.98
N ASN A 485 21.27 -10.53 -6.38
CA ASN A 485 22.12 -11.16 -7.38
C ASN A 485 21.77 -10.64 -8.80
N PRO A 486 22.76 -10.23 -9.62
CA PRO A 486 22.53 -9.91 -11.02
C PRO A 486 22.33 -11.18 -11.87
N ALA A 487 21.57 -11.06 -12.97
CA ALA A 487 21.38 -12.14 -13.92
C ALA A 487 22.58 -12.28 -14.88
N PRO A 488 23.02 -13.50 -15.22
CA PRO A 488 24.01 -13.72 -16.27
C PRO A 488 23.39 -13.54 -17.67
N ALA A 489 24.13 -12.96 -18.60
CA ALA A 489 23.73 -12.80 -20.00
C ALA A 489 24.34 -13.92 -20.88
N ASN A 490 23.58 -14.30 -21.91
CA ASN A 490 23.94 -15.01 -23.15
C ASN A 490 25.11 -16.02 -23.14
N ASP A 491 24.83 -17.27 -23.55
CA ASP A 491 24.93 -17.58 -24.99
C ASP A 491 24.35 -18.96 -25.36
N HIS A 492 23.40 -19.00 -26.29
CA HIS A 492 23.46 -19.92 -27.44
C HIS A 492 22.46 -19.56 -28.54
N MET A 493 22.89 -19.68 -29.80
CA MET A 493 22.08 -19.53 -31.02
C MET A 493 21.58 -20.88 -31.55
N GLN A 494 20.65 -20.82 -32.52
CA GLN A 494 19.99 -21.90 -33.28
C GLN A 494 18.72 -22.51 -32.64
N GLY A 495 17.59 -22.67 -33.35
CA GLY A 495 17.26 -22.14 -34.69
C GLY A 495 15.97 -22.71 -35.31
N GLY A 496 15.20 -21.85 -35.99
CA GLY A 496 14.02 -22.18 -36.83
C GLY A 496 12.75 -22.63 -36.08
N ALA A 497 11.58 -22.76 -36.70
CA ALA A 497 11.04 -22.11 -37.91
C ALA A 497 9.51 -22.39 -38.02
N THR A 498 8.71 -21.35 -38.30
CA THR A 498 7.43 -21.37 -39.06
C THR A 498 6.38 -22.50 -38.88
N HIS A 499 5.21 -22.13 -38.32
CA HIS A 499 3.84 -22.36 -38.86
C HIS A 499 3.29 -23.81 -39.01
N PRO A 500 1.95 -24.00 -39.20
CA PRO A 500 0.84 -23.02 -39.28
C PRO A 500 0.50 -22.31 -37.97
#